data_AF-A0A2A4SBL6-F1
#
_entry.id   AF-A0A2A4SBL6-F1
#
_cell.length_a   1.000
_cell.length_b   1.000
_cell.length_c   1.000
_cell.angle_alpha   90.00
_cell.angle_beta   90.00
_cell.angle_gamma   90.00
#
_symmetry.space_group_name_H-M   'P 1'
#
loop_
_entity.id
_entity.type
_entity.pdbx_description
1 polymer ?
#
loop_
_entity_poly.entity_id
_entity_poly.type
_entity_poly.pdbx_seq_one_letter_code
_entity_poly.pdbx_strand_id
1 'polypeptide(L)'
;MIFKIANALVALMFVISALLQLNDPDPVVWFCLYMLCAVCSVLAFTQINAWGFMLSLSMLTMMWAMVLFSDYFLNPDPVDWVEVFSATSMKSSQTEIIREIGGLLMCSAWTMFLVFRCKNNPKTT
;
A
#
# COMPACT_ATOMS: atom_id res chain seq x y z
N MET A 1 -4.20 -15.68 17.64
CA MET A 1 -5.38 -15.64 16.75
C MET A 1 -5.60 -14.27 16.13
N ILE A 2 -5.56 -13.19 16.92
CA ILE A 2 -5.74 -11.78 16.48
C ILE A 2 -4.93 -11.41 15.23
N PHE A 3 -3.61 -11.66 15.21
CA PHE A 3 -2.76 -11.38 14.04
C PHE A 3 -3.25 -12.06 12.76
N LYS A 4 -3.69 -13.32 12.84
CA LYS A 4 -4.15 -14.05 11.65
C LYS A 4 -5.39 -13.40 11.04
N ILE A 5 -6.32 -12.98 11.89
CA ILE A 5 -7.54 -12.29 11.48
C ILE A 5 -7.20 -10.93 10.88
N ALA A 6 -6.40 -10.11 11.59
CA ALA A 6 -5.99 -8.80 11.10
C ALA A 6 -5.26 -8.89 9.75
N ASN A 7 -4.33 -9.84 9.61
CA ASN A 7 -3.59 -10.01 8.36
C ASN A 7 -4.49 -10.51 7.20
N ALA A 8 -5.46 -11.38 7.47
CA ALA A 8 -6.43 -11.79 6.47
C ALA A 8 -7.33 -10.62 6.03
N LEU A 9 -7.77 -9.78 6.98
CA LEU A 9 -8.57 -8.59 6.67
C LEU A 9 -7.78 -7.59 5.82
N VAL A 10 -6.53 -7.30 6.19
CA VAL A 10 -5.69 -6.37 5.41
C VAL A 10 -5.33 -6.94 4.04
N ALA A 11 -5.08 -8.25 3.93
CA ALA A 11 -4.89 -8.89 2.63
C ALA A 11 -6.14 -8.73 1.74
N LEU A 12 -7.33 -8.96 2.30
CA LEU A 12 -8.59 -8.78 1.58
C LEU A 12 -8.80 -7.31 1.18
N MET A 13 -8.49 -6.36 2.07
CA MET A 13 -8.54 -4.94 1.75
C MET A 13 -7.63 -4.60 0.57
N PHE A 14 -6.39 -5.10 0.52
CA PHE A 14 -5.51 -4.87 -0.62
C PHE A 14 -6.04 -5.45 -1.93
N VAL A 15 -6.65 -6.64 -1.89
CA VAL A 15 -7.28 -7.23 -3.09
C VAL A 15 -8.46 -6.37 -3.56
N ILE A 16 -9.32 -5.92 -2.64
CA ILE A 16 -10.44 -5.04 -2.98
C ILE A 16 -9.92 -3.71 -3.55
N SER A 17 -8.92 -3.09 -2.91
CA SER A 17 -8.30 -1.87 -3.42
C SER A 17 -7.70 -2.06 -4.80
N ALA A 18 -6.99 -3.16 -5.06
CA ALA A 18 -6.46 -3.47 -6.39
C ALA A 18 -7.56 -3.50 -7.46
N LEU A 19 -8.69 -4.17 -7.15
CA LEU A 19 -9.82 -4.25 -8.07
C LEU A 19 -10.48 -2.89 -8.30
N LEU A 20 -10.55 -2.04 -7.27
CA LEU A 20 -11.09 -0.69 -7.40
C LEU A 20 -10.22 0.19 -8.32
N GLN A 21 -8.90 0.01 -8.31
CA GLN A 21 -7.98 0.77 -9.16
C GLN A 21 -8.10 0.45 -10.64
N LEU A 22 -8.78 -0.64 -11.02
CA LEU A 22 -9.08 -0.90 -12.43
C LEU A 22 -10.02 0.16 -13.05
N ASN A 23 -10.68 0.99 -12.22
CA ASN A 23 -11.50 2.11 -12.67
C ASN A 23 -10.71 3.42 -12.88
N ASP A 24 -9.46 3.48 -12.45
CA ASP A 24 -8.61 4.68 -12.55
C ASP A 24 -7.88 4.73 -13.92
N PRO A 25 -7.46 5.92 -14.39
CA PRO A 25 -6.83 6.10 -15.70
C PRO A 25 -5.45 5.41 -15.83
N ASP A 26 -4.70 5.24 -14.74
CA ASP A 26 -3.48 4.42 -14.68
C ASP A 26 -3.65 3.22 -13.72
N PRO A 27 -4.34 2.16 -14.16
CA PRO A 27 -4.73 1.08 -13.26
C PRO A 27 -3.60 0.09 -12.97
N VAL A 28 -2.62 -0.03 -13.87
CA VAL A 28 -1.70 -1.18 -13.89
C VAL A 28 -0.71 -1.13 -12.73
N VAL A 29 -0.08 0.02 -12.51
CA VAL A 29 0.95 0.16 -11.47
C VAL A 29 0.33 -0.03 -10.09
N TRP A 30 -0.81 0.61 -9.85
CA TRP A 30 -1.53 0.54 -8.58
C TRP A 30 -2.12 -0.85 -8.32
N PHE A 31 -2.71 -1.48 -9.32
CA PHE A 31 -3.19 -2.87 -9.24
C PHE A 31 -2.04 -3.81 -8.83
N CYS A 32 -0.90 -3.72 -9.53
CA CYS A 32 0.27 -4.55 -9.24
C CYS A 32 0.79 -4.31 -7.82
N LEU A 33 0.90 -3.05 -7.40
CA LEU A 33 1.42 -2.70 -6.08
C LEU A 33 0.56 -3.28 -4.94
N TYR A 34 -0.76 -3.12 -5.03
CA TYR A 34 -1.68 -3.67 -4.03
C TYR A 34 -1.68 -5.20 -4.04
N MET A 35 -1.60 -5.83 -5.21
CA MET A 35 -1.45 -7.29 -5.31
C MET A 35 -0.14 -7.78 -4.67
N LEU A 36 0.97 -7.08 -4.83
CA LEU A 36 2.23 -7.42 -4.16
C LEU A 36 2.10 -7.32 -2.62
N CYS A 37 1.35 -6.35 -2.11
CA CYS A 37 1.07 -6.22 -0.67
C CYS A 37 0.16 -7.35 -0.15
N ALA A 38 -0.84 -7.77 -0.95
CA ALA A 38 -1.65 -8.95 -0.66
C ALA A 38 -0.80 -10.23 -0.63
N VAL A 39 0.11 -10.40 -1.60
CA VAL A 39 1.07 -11.52 -1.64
C VAL A 39 1.98 -11.52 -0.42
N CYS A 40 2.52 -10.37 0.01
CA CYS A 40 3.27 -10.27 1.27
C CYS A 40 2.47 -10.79 2.47
N SER A 41 1.18 -10.43 2.53
CA SER A 41 0.29 -10.88 3.61
C SER A 41 0.06 -12.39 3.58
N VAL A 42 -0.03 -13.01 2.39
CA VAL A 42 -0.09 -14.48 2.25
C VAL A 42 1.23 -15.13 2.65
N LEU A 43 2.36 -14.61 2.18
CA LEU A 43 3.69 -15.12 2.49
C LEU A 43 3.97 -15.14 4.00
N ALA A 44 3.43 -14.18 4.76
CA ALA A 44 3.52 -14.14 6.22
C ALA A 44 2.86 -15.34 6.94
N PHE A 45 2.06 -16.15 6.24
CA PHE A 45 1.52 -17.41 6.75
C PHE A 45 2.26 -18.66 6.25
N THR A 46 3.18 -18.50 5.31
CA THR A 46 4.02 -19.58 4.78
C THR A 46 5.32 -19.72 5.57
N GLN A 47 6.09 -20.76 5.28
CA GLN A 47 7.46 -20.95 5.81
C GLN A 47 8.52 -20.26 4.92
N ILE A 48 8.11 -19.54 3.88
CA ILE A 48 9.03 -18.90 2.94
C ILE A 48 9.63 -17.67 3.61
N ASN A 49 10.96 -17.62 3.65
CA ASN A 49 11.68 -16.47 4.16
C ASN A 49 11.60 -15.29 3.16
N ALA A 50 10.58 -14.45 3.33
CA ALA A 50 10.30 -13.31 2.45
C ALA A 50 10.57 -11.94 3.11
N TRP A 51 11.28 -11.88 4.26
CA TRP A 51 11.49 -10.60 4.96
C TRP A 51 12.23 -9.57 4.10
N GLY A 52 13.20 -10.02 3.28
CA GLY A 52 13.96 -9.15 2.38
C GLY A 52 13.06 -8.51 1.33
N PHE A 53 12.19 -9.32 0.71
CA PHE A 53 11.20 -8.84 -0.25
C PHE A 53 10.22 -7.83 0.36
N MET A 54 9.67 -8.14 1.54
CA MET A 54 8.77 -7.24 2.26
C MET A 54 9.46 -5.91 2.62
N LEU A 55 10.73 -5.96 3.03
CA LEU A 55 11.52 -4.77 3.34
C LEU A 55 11.78 -3.91 2.10
N SER A 56 12.18 -4.54 0.99
CA SER A 56 12.37 -3.83 -0.29
C SER A 56 11.08 -3.14 -0.74
N LEU A 57 9.94 -3.81 -0.66
CA LEU A 57 8.64 -3.24 -1.01
C LEU A 57 8.25 -2.08 -0.07
N SER A 58 8.50 -2.22 1.23
CA SER A 58 8.26 -1.17 2.22
C SER A 58 9.10 0.08 1.97
N MET A 59 10.38 -0.09 1.67
CA MET A 59 11.29 1.02 1.37
C MET A 59 10.93 1.69 0.05
N LEU A 60 10.63 0.91 -1.00
CA LEU A 60 10.20 1.43 -2.30
C LEU A 60 8.96 2.31 -2.17
N THR A 61 7.92 1.81 -1.50
CA THR A 61 6.66 2.55 -1.30
C THR A 61 6.84 3.79 -0.43
N MET A 62 7.70 3.72 0.60
CA MET A 62 8.05 4.88 1.42
C MET A 62 8.78 5.96 0.61
N MET A 63 9.79 5.57 -0.17
CA MET A 63 10.57 6.49 -1.00
C MET A 63 9.67 7.17 -2.04
N TRP A 64 8.79 6.41 -2.67
CA TRP A 64 7.84 6.98 -3.64
C TRP A 64 6.85 7.94 -2.97
N ALA A 65 6.35 7.61 -1.77
CA ALA A 65 5.49 8.52 -1.01
C ALA A 65 6.20 9.84 -0.69
N MET A 66 7.50 9.80 -0.34
CA MET A 66 8.30 11.01 -0.09
C MET A 66 8.48 11.86 -1.34
N VAL A 67 8.65 11.23 -2.51
CA VAL A 67 8.74 11.96 -3.79
C VAL A 67 7.44 12.69 -4.10
N LEU A 68 6.29 12.00 -4.00
CA LEU A 68 4.98 12.62 -4.23
C LEU A 68 4.67 13.70 -3.18
N PHE A 69 5.05 13.47 -1.93
CA PHE A 69 4.91 14.47 -0.87
C PHE A 69 5.75 15.72 -1.16
N SER A 70 6.97 15.56 -1.67
CA SER A 70 7.79 16.71 -2.08
C SER A 70 7.15 17.47 -3.24
N ASP A 71 6.55 16.78 -4.21
CA ASP A 71 5.86 17.41 -5.33
C ASP A 71 4.62 18.19 -4.88
N TYR A 72 3.80 17.59 -4.01
CA TYR A 72 2.67 18.25 -3.35
C TYR A 72 3.08 19.55 -2.64
N PHE A 73 4.22 19.53 -1.92
CA PHE A 73 4.73 20.71 -1.21
C PHE A 73 5.25 21.80 -2.14
N LEU A 74 5.82 21.44 -3.29
CA LEU A 74 6.38 22.38 -4.26
C LEU A 74 5.30 23.02 -5.13
N ASN A 75 4.18 22.33 -5.36
CA ASN A 75 3.05 22.79 -6.17
C ASN A 75 1.76 22.78 -5.35
N PRO A 76 1.57 23.71 -4.38
CA PRO A 76 0.39 23.72 -3.54
C PRO A 76 -0.83 24.25 -4.32
N ASP A 77 -1.70 23.34 -4.74
CA ASP A 77 -3.01 23.64 -5.32
C ASP A 77 -4.14 23.25 -4.33
N PRO A 78 -5.34 23.84 -4.44
CA PRO A 78 -6.45 23.54 -3.54
C PRO A 78 -6.88 22.07 -3.62
N VAL A 79 -6.99 21.45 -2.44
CA VAL A 79 -7.43 20.06 -2.28
C VAL A 79 -8.92 20.03 -2.02
N ASP A 80 -9.66 19.25 -2.83
CA ASP A 80 -11.05 18.95 -2.53
C ASP A 80 -11.13 17.71 -1.64
N TRP A 81 -11.26 17.94 -0.33
CA TRP A 81 -11.36 16.88 0.66
C TRP A 81 -12.59 15.98 0.48
N VAL A 82 -13.67 16.47 -0.14
CA VAL A 82 -14.85 15.63 -0.42
C VAL A 82 -14.52 14.64 -1.53
N GLU A 83 -13.77 15.10 -2.54
CA GLU A 83 -13.30 14.26 -3.64
C GLU A 83 -12.27 13.22 -3.19
N VAL A 84 -11.39 13.55 -2.22
CA VAL A 84 -10.41 12.59 -1.64
C VAL A 84 -11.10 11.33 -1.08
N PHE A 85 -12.29 11.47 -0.50
CA PHE A 85 -13.05 10.35 0.05
C PHE A 85 -14.12 9.79 -0.89
N SER A 86 -14.28 10.38 -2.07
CA SER A 86 -15.26 9.93 -3.05
C SER A 86 -14.68 8.85 -3.96
N ALA A 87 -15.53 7.89 -4.36
CA ALA A 87 -15.19 6.87 -5.35
C ALA A 87 -15.33 7.37 -6.81
N THR A 88 -15.71 8.63 -7.01
CA THR A 88 -15.91 9.20 -8.35
C THR A 88 -14.58 9.50 -9.03
N SER A 89 -14.56 9.41 -10.38
CA SER A 89 -13.43 9.79 -11.23
C SER A 89 -12.89 11.19 -10.86
N MET A 90 -11.57 11.26 -10.71
CA MET A 90 -10.84 12.41 -10.18
C MET A 90 -10.85 13.57 -11.18
N LYS A 91 -11.18 14.76 -10.70
CA LYS A 91 -11.19 16.02 -11.46
C LYS A 91 -10.02 16.93 -11.10
N SER A 92 -9.45 16.80 -9.90
CA SER A 92 -8.37 17.66 -9.41
C SER A 92 -7.04 16.89 -9.23
N SER A 93 -5.95 17.45 -9.78
CA SER A 93 -4.61 16.83 -9.78
C SER A 93 -4.04 16.61 -8.37
N GLN A 94 -4.36 17.46 -7.40
CA GLN A 94 -3.82 17.33 -6.04
C GLN A 94 -4.52 16.26 -5.21
N THR A 95 -5.81 16.08 -5.44
CA THR A 95 -6.60 15.04 -4.77
C THR A 95 -6.08 13.65 -5.17
N GLU A 96 -5.61 13.50 -6.40
CA GLU A 96 -4.91 12.31 -6.91
C GLU A 96 -3.62 12.07 -6.13
N ILE A 97 -2.72 13.05 -6.11
CA ILE A 97 -1.44 12.96 -5.38
C ILE A 97 -1.65 12.59 -3.92
N ILE A 98 -2.63 13.18 -3.22
CA ILE A 98 -2.92 12.85 -1.82
C ILE A 98 -3.41 11.41 -1.65
N ARG A 99 -4.30 10.94 -2.53
CA ARG A 99 -4.79 9.55 -2.50
C ARG A 99 -3.65 8.57 -2.75
N GLU A 100 -2.78 8.88 -3.70
CA GLU A 100 -1.59 8.07 -4.03
C GLU A 100 -0.61 8.01 -2.85
N ILE A 101 -0.30 9.14 -2.21
CA ILE A 101 0.51 9.19 -0.98
C ILE A 101 -0.12 8.32 0.11
N GLY A 102 -1.43 8.45 0.34
CA GLY A 102 -2.15 7.65 1.33
C GLY A 102 -2.03 6.14 1.05
N GLY A 103 -2.24 5.73 -0.20
CA GLY A 103 -2.06 4.36 -0.65
C GLY A 103 -0.66 3.82 -0.40
N LEU A 104 0.37 4.57 -0.79
CA LEU A 104 1.78 4.20 -0.61
C LEU A 104 2.16 4.08 0.87
N LEU A 105 1.69 4.99 1.73
CA LEU A 105 1.94 4.94 3.16
C LEU A 105 1.28 3.72 3.81
N MET A 106 0.07 3.35 3.40
CA MET A 106 -0.58 2.12 3.88
C MET A 106 0.19 0.87 3.46
N CYS A 107 0.61 0.78 2.20
CA CYS A 107 1.45 -0.30 1.68
C CYS A 107 2.77 -0.41 2.48
N SER A 108 3.45 0.73 2.67
CA SER A 108 4.73 0.78 3.39
C SER A 108 4.58 0.36 4.85
N ALA A 109 3.60 0.91 5.56
CA ALA A 109 3.37 0.64 6.97
C ALA A 109 3.04 -0.84 7.22
N TRP A 110 2.16 -1.42 6.38
CA TRP A 110 1.78 -2.81 6.54
C TRP A 110 2.92 -3.78 6.23
N THR A 111 3.60 -3.58 5.10
CA THR A 111 4.74 -4.43 4.71
C THR A 111 5.89 -4.33 5.71
N MET A 112 6.15 -3.15 6.27
CA MET A 112 7.12 -2.95 7.36
C MET A 112 6.74 -3.72 8.62
N PHE A 113 5.45 -3.69 9.00
CA PHE A 113 4.95 -4.46 10.13
C PHE A 113 5.17 -5.97 9.93
N LEU A 114 4.97 -6.48 8.71
CA LEU A 114 5.25 -7.87 8.36
C LEU A 114 6.74 -8.22 8.44
N VAL A 115 7.65 -7.31 8.07
CA VAL A 115 9.11 -7.49 8.24
C VAL A 115 9.45 -7.75 9.71
N PHE A 116 9.00 -6.88 10.62
CA PHE A 116 9.27 -7.05 12.04
C PHE A 116 8.74 -8.36 12.59
N ARG A 117 7.56 -8.80 12.12
CA ARG A 117 6.97 -10.08 12.54
C ARG A 117 7.72 -11.28 11.99
N CYS A 118 8.09 -11.29 10.71
CA CYS A 118 8.84 -12.39 10.10
C CYS A 118 10.26 -12.50 10.68
N LYS A 119 10.91 -11.36 10.97
CA LYS A 119 12.24 -11.33 11.60
C LYS A 119 12.20 -11.82 13.05
N ASN A 120 11.17 -11.45 13.82
CA ASN A 120 11.06 -11.79 15.25
C ASN A 120 10.34 -13.13 15.52
N ASN A 121 9.66 -13.70 14.52
CA ASN A 121 9.15 -15.08 14.55
C ASN A 121 9.71 -15.83 13.34
N PRO A 122 11.00 -16.19 13.37
CA PRO A 122 11.51 -17.21 12.47
C PRO A 122 10.82 -18.51 12.89
N LYS A 123 9.66 -18.80 12.33
CA LYS A 123 9.10 -20.14 12.48
C LYS A 123 10.06 -21.07 11.74
N THR A 124 10.92 -21.70 12.53
CA THR A 124 11.57 -23.00 12.28
C THR A 124 12.24 -23.13 10.91
N THR A 125 13.53 -22.77 10.85
CA THR A 125 14.50 -23.63 10.14
C THR A 125 14.45 -25.04 10.72
#